data_AF-A0A6I9I7D2-F1
#
_entry.id   AF-A0A6I9I7D2-F1
#
_cell.length_a   1.000
_cell.length_b   1.000
_cell.length_c   1.000
_cell.angle_alpha   90.00
_cell.angle_beta   90.00
_cell.angle_gamma   90.00
#
_symmetry.space_group_name_H-M   'P 1'
#
loop_
_entity.id
_entity.type
_entity.pdbx_description
1 polymer ?
#
loop_
_entity_poly.entity_id
_entity_poly.type
_entity_poly.pdbx_seq_one_letter_code
_entity_poly.pdbx_strand_id
1 'polypeptide(L)'
;KVRPRLIAELARRVWSPARATNRPRDSQRYALDYETVTRPYTGRRLPMRAWMDVQRENRLLQLLSRLPLFGLGRLVTRKSWLWQHDEPCYWRLTRVRPDYTAENLDHGKAWGILTFKGKTESEAREIEQVMHHDWRVVPKHEEEAFTAFTPLPEDTLHSVPYPPLLRAMILAERQKNGDTSTEEPMLSLERSRIDPWDYPEKLEAKRKTKGTAV
;
A
#
# COMPACT_ATOMS: atom_id res chain seq x y z
N LYS A 1 3.95 46.54 2.58
CA LYS A 1 3.66 46.09 1.18
C LYS A 1 4.71 45.08 0.77
N VAL A 2 4.32 43.87 0.35
CA VAL A 2 5.26 42.82 -0.08
C VAL A 2 5.77 43.16 -1.49
N ARG A 3 7.10 43.11 -1.69
CA ARG A 3 7.72 43.40 -3.00
C ARG A 3 7.40 42.27 -3.99
N PRO A 4 6.89 42.57 -5.21
CA PRO A 4 6.53 41.55 -6.17
C PRO A 4 7.76 40.77 -6.65
N ARG A 5 7.68 39.43 -6.64
CA ARG A 5 8.73 38.51 -7.11
C ARG A 5 8.41 37.98 -8.50
N LEU A 6 8.49 38.84 -9.51
CA LEU A 6 8.11 38.51 -10.90
C LEU A 6 8.91 37.33 -11.48
N ILE A 7 10.21 37.25 -11.19
CA ILE A 7 11.07 36.14 -11.65
C ILE A 7 10.61 34.80 -11.05
N ALA A 8 10.18 34.78 -9.79
CA ALA A 8 9.70 33.55 -9.15
C ALA A 8 8.37 33.07 -9.74
N GLU A 9 7.49 33.99 -10.14
CA GLU A 9 6.25 33.67 -10.85
C GLU A 9 6.53 33.18 -12.28
N LEU A 10 7.45 33.83 -13.00
CA LEU A 10 7.89 33.39 -14.33
C LEU A 10 8.49 31.99 -14.28
N ALA A 11 9.39 31.73 -13.34
CA ALA A 11 9.97 30.40 -13.12
C ALA A 11 8.85 29.37 -12.85
N ARG A 12 7.91 29.65 -11.96
CA ARG A 12 6.78 28.73 -11.71
C ARG A 12 5.96 28.44 -12.96
N ARG A 13 5.69 29.45 -13.80
CA ARG A 13 4.94 29.31 -15.05
C ARG A 13 5.69 28.50 -16.11
N VAL A 14 7.01 28.62 -16.19
CA VAL A 14 7.84 27.86 -17.15
C VAL A 14 8.06 26.42 -16.67
N TRP A 15 8.41 26.23 -15.39
CA TRP A 15 8.75 24.92 -14.85
C TRP A 15 7.54 23.98 -14.70
N SER A 16 6.32 24.50 -14.51
CA SER A 16 5.14 23.64 -14.30
C SER A 16 4.75 22.85 -15.56
N PRO A 17 4.60 23.48 -16.74
CA PRO A 17 4.38 22.77 -18.00
C PRO A 17 5.57 21.91 -18.39
N ALA A 18 6.80 22.44 -18.28
CA ALA A 18 8.01 21.67 -18.61
C ALA A 18 8.11 20.37 -17.79
N ARG A 19 7.75 20.39 -16.50
CA ARG A 19 7.69 19.19 -15.65
C ARG A 19 6.57 18.22 -16.04
N ALA A 20 5.45 18.72 -16.57
CA ALA A 20 4.35 17.89 -17.03
C ALA A 20 4.71 17.18 -18.34
N THR A 21 5.30 17.92 -19.29
CA THR A 21 5.72 17.41 -20.60
C THR A 21 6.91 16.46 -20.48
N ASN A 22 7.96 16.85 -19.75
CA ASN A 22 9.18 16.05 -19.58
C ASN A 22 9.08 15.10 -18.39
N ARG A 23 7.86 14.70 -18.02
CA ARG A 23 7.66 13.76 -16.93
C ARG A 23 8.18 12.38 -17.35
N PRO A 24 9.15 11.79 -16.64
CA PRO A 24 9.64 10.47 -16.99
C PRO A 24 8.51 9.45 -16.85
N ARG A 25 8.47 8.50 -17.79
CA ARG A 25 7.47 7.43 -17.86
C ARG A 25 7.72 6.37 -16.79
N ASP A 26 6.75 5.49 -16.57
CA ASP A 26 6.89 4.47 -15.53
C ASP A 26 7.95 3.43 -15.95
N SER A 27 8.04 3.14 -17.25
CA SER A 27 9.13 2.37 -17.86
C SER A 27 10.51 2.90 -17.49
N GLN A 28 10.76 4.19 -17.66
CA GLN A 28 12.05 4.82 -17.35
C GLN A 28 12.33 4.84 -15.84
N ARG A 29 11.34 5.21 -15.02
CA ARG A 29 11.50 5.35 -13.56
C ARG A 29 11.76 4.02 -12.85
N TYR A 30 11.13 2.97 -13.33
CA TYR A 30 11.09 1.66 -12.70
C TYR A 30 11.90 0.60 -13.46
N ALA A 31 12.59 0.99 -14.54
CA ALA A 31 13.61 0.16 -15.16
C ALA A 31 14.62 -0.32 -14.11
N LEU A 32 15.07 -1.55 -14.28
CA LEU A 32 15.98 -2.22 -13.37
C LEU A 32 16.98 -3.03 -14.19
N ASP A 33 18.26 -2.84 -13.91
CA ASP A 33 19.30 -3.74 -14.36
C ASP A 33 19.35 -4.94 -13.39
N TYR A 34 19.07 -6.13 -13.92
CA TYR A 34 18.96 -7.36 -13.14
C TYR A 34 20.33 -7.91 -12.68
N GLU A 35 21.42 -7.54 -13.34
CA GLU A 35 22.77 -7.97 -12.96
C GLU A 35 23.28 -7.16 -11.76
N THR A 36 23.19 -5.83 -11.85
CA THR A 36 23.71 -4.93 -10.80
C THR A 36 22.68 -4.58 -9.72
N VAL A 37 21.41 -4.90 -9.98
CA VAL A 37 20.23 -4.53 -9.18
C VAL A 37 20.15 -3.02 -8.96
N THR A 38 20.46 -2.26 -10.01
CA THR A 38 20.47 -0.79 -10.02
C THR A 38 19.37 -0.23 -10.92
N ARG A 39 18.82 0.93 -10.55
CA ARG A 39 17.89 1.66 -11.39
C ARG A 39 18.66 2.65 -12.26
N PRO A 40 18.76 2.45 -13.59
CA PRO A 40 19.59 3.28 -14.45
C PRO A 40 19.21 4.76 -14.39
N TYR A 41 17.90 5.07 -14.37
CA TYR A 41 17.42 6.46 -14.32
C TYR A 41 17.87 7.25 -13.08
N THR A 42 18.17 6.58 -11.95
CA THR A 42 18.59 7.28 -10.71
C THR A 42 19.99 6.92 -10.23
N GLY A 43 20.63 5.91 -10.84
CA GLY A 43 21.85 5.29 -10.32
C GLY A 43 21.71 4.60 -8.95
N ARG A 44 20.50 4.44 -8.40
CA ARG A 44 20.29 3.88 -7.05
C ARG A 44 20.17 2.36 -7.09
N ARG A 45 20.84 1.68 -6.16
CA ARG A 45 20.71 0.23 -5.90
C ARG A 45 19.46 -0.05 -5.08
N LEU A 46 18.81 -1.18 -5.35
CA LEU A 46 17.71 -1.67 -4.49
C LEU A 46 18.25 -2.19 -3.15
N PRO A 47 17.44 -2.18 -2.08
CA PRO A 47 17.84 -2.78 -0.80
C PRO A 47 18.09 -4.28 -0.94
N MET A 48 19.10 -4.80 -0.24
CA MET A 48 19.53 -6.21 -0.35
C MET A 48 18.41 -7.21 -0.13
N ARG A 49 17.46 -6.93 0.78
CA ARG A 49 16.31 -7.81 1.06
C ARG A 49 15.43 -8.05 -0.17
N ALA A 50 15.36 -7.10 -1.11
CA ALA A 50 14.54 -7.22 -2.31
C ALA A 50 15.23 -7.97 -3.46
N TRP A 51 16.54 -8.28 -3.35
CA TRP A 51 17.30 -8.84 -4.47
C TRP A 51 16.84 -10.25 -4.85
N MET A 52 16.53 -11.09 -3.87
CA MET A 52 16.03 -12.44 -4.12
C MET A 52 14.67 -12.42 -4.84
N ASP A 53 13.79 -11.52 -4.44
CA ASP A 53 12.46 -11.40 -5.02
C ASP A 53 12.52 -10.83 -6.44
N VAL A 54 13.42 -9.88 -6.69
CA VAL A 54 13.69 -9.34 -8.04
C VAL A 54 14.06 -10.43 -9.05
N GLN A 55 14.78 -11.47 -8.62
CA GLN A 55 15.21 -12.55 -9.51
C GLN A 55 14.15 -13.65 -9.71
N ARG A 56 13.25 -13.84 -8.74
CA ARG A 56 12.32 -14.98 -8.72
C ARG A 56 10.88 -14.60 -9.05
N GLU A 57 10.44 -13.45 -8.57
CA GLU A 57 9.06 -13.00 -8.67
C GLU A 57 8.88 -12.01 -9.83
N ASN A 58 7.63 -11.78 -10.22
CA ASN A 58 7.32 -10.91 -11.34
C ASN A 58 6.67 -9.60 -10.90
N ARG A 59 6.76 -8.60 -11.78
CA ARG A 59 5.96 -7.37 -11.67
C ARG A 59 4.52 -7.66 -12.05
N LEU A 60 3.59 -6.86 -11.52
CA LEU A 60 2.16 -7.08 -11.78
C LEU A 60 1.85 -7.05 -13.27
N LEU A 61 2.26 -5.98 -13.98
CA LEU A 61 1.89 -5.84 -15.40
C LEU A 61 2.62 -6.81 -16.32
N GLN A 62 3.79 -7.31 -15.93
CA GLN A 62 4.48 -8.39 -16.63
C GLN A 62 3.67 -9.69 -16.62
N LEU A 63 2.89 -9.94 -15.57
CA LEU A 63 1.96 -11.08 -15.50
C LEU A 63 0.68 -10.78 -16.28
N LEU A 64 0.15 -9.56 -16.15
CA LEU A 64 -1.12 -9.19 -16.78
C LEU A 64 -1.01 -9.02 -18.29
N SER A 65 0.14 -8.58 -18.84
CA SER A 65 0.33 -8.40 -20.29
C SER A 65 0.21 -9.70 -21.08
N ARG A 66 0.38 -10.85 -20.42
CA ARG A 66 0.23 -12.19 -21.01
C ARG A 66 -1.22 -12.68 -21.00
N LEU A 67 -2.12 -11.98 -20.32
CA LEU A 67 -3.52 -12.35 -20.17
C LEU A 67 -4.41 -11.53 -21.10
N PRO A 68 -5.52 -12.11 -21.60
CA PRO A 68 -6.49 -11.35 -22.38
C PRO A 68 -7.04 -10.20 -21.54
N LEU A 69 -7.19 -9.02 -22.16
CA LEU A 69 -7.68 -7.80 -21.52
C LEU A 69 -6.92 -7.45 -20.23
N PHE A 70 -5.62 -7.76 -20.14
CA PHE A 70 -4.81 -7.53 -18.93
C PHE A 70 -5.37 -8.23 -17.66
N GLY A 71 -6.09 -9.34 -17.82
CA GLY A 71 -6.59 -10.11 -16.68
C GLY A 71 -7.67 -9.41 -15.86
N LEU A 72 -8.47 -8.54 -16.47
CA LEU A 72 -9.62 -7.92 -15.79
C LEU A 72 -10.52 -8.99 -15.14
N GLY A 73 -10.95 -8.71 -13.90
CA GLY A 73 -11.74 -9.62 -13.08
C GLY A 73 -10.96 -10.74 -12.38
N ARG A 74 -9.69 -10.96 -12.72
CA ARG A 74 -8.84 -11.98 -12.07
C ARG A 74 -8.36 -11.52 -10.69
N LEU A 75 -8.01 -12.49 -9.86
CA LEU A 75 -7.42 -12.28 -8.55
C LEU A 75 -5.89 -12.27 -8.65
N VAL A 76 -5.29 -11.26 -8.05
CA VAL A 76 -3.83 -11.17 -7.89
C VAL A 76 -3.48 -11.05 -6.42
N THR A 77 -2.45 -11.78 -6.01
CA THR A 77 -1.94 -11.79 -4.64
C THR A 77 -0.45 -11.45 -4.63
N ARG A 78 0.12 -11.36 -3.44
CA ARG A 78 1.53 -11.02 -3.22
C ARG A 78 2.22 -12.14 -2.47
N LYS A 79 3.46 -12.46 -2.82
CA LYS A 79 4.26 -13.45 -2.09
C LYS A 79 4.42 -13.02 -0.63
N SER A 80 4.71 -11.74 -0.39
CA SER A 80 4.80 -11.18 0.96
C SER A 80 3.57 -11.46 1.82
N TRP A 81 2.37 -11.35 1.26
CA TRP A 81 1.12 -11.63 1.98
C TRP A 81 0.91 -13.11 2.25
N LEU A 82 1.19 -13.97 1.25
CA LEU A 82 1.08 -15.42 1.41
C LEU A 82 2.00 -15.97 2.52
N TRP A 83 3.10 -15.28 2.81
CA TRP A 83 4.04 -15.68 3.87
C TRP A 83 3.69 -15.10 5.24
N GLN A 84 2.92 -14.02 5.27
CA GLN A 84 2.65 -13.24 6.48
C GLN A 84 1.28 -13.53 7.08
N HIS A 85 0.29 -13.87 6.25
CA HIS A 85 -1.10 -14.07 6.65
C HIS A 85 -1.62 -15.39 6.09
N ASP A 86 -2.28 -16.17 6.95
CA ASP A 86 -3.02 -17.36 6.52
C ASP A 86 -4.36 -17.00 5.87
N GLU A 87 -4.91 -15.83 6.22
CA GLU A 87 -6.16 -15.34 5.67
C GLU A 87 -5.98 -14.82 4.23
N PRO A 88 -7.00 -14.96 3.36
CA PRO A 88 -6.83 -14.60 1.97
C PRO A 88 -6.69 -13.09 1.77
N CYS A 89 -5.58 -12.74 1.12
CA CYS A 89 -5.23 -11.36 0.76
C CYS A 89 -5.03 -11.27 -0.75
N TYR A 90 -5.89 -10.52 -1.42
CA TYR A 90 -5.84 -10.37 -2.87
C TYR A 90 -6.49 -9.07 -3.35
N TRP A 91 -6.15 -8.71 -4.58
CA TRP A 91 -6.84 -7.68 -5.34
C TRP A 91 -7.66 -8.31 -6.45
N ARG A 92 -8.91 -7.88 -6.59
CA ARG A 92 -9.73 -8.16 -7.77
C ARG A 92 -9.60 -7.04 -8.77
N LEU A 93 -9.02 -7.34 -9.93
CA LEU A 93 -8.70 -6.33 -10.94
C LEU A 93 -9.96 -5.74 -11.60
N THR A 94 -10.07 -4.41 -11.64
CA THR A 94 -11.20 -3.70 -12.27
C THR A 94 -10.77 -2.83 -13.45
N ARG A 95 -9.56 -2.28 -13.41
CA ARG A 95 -9.00 -1.47 -14.50
C ARG A 95 -7.49 -1.63 -14.57
N VAL A 96 -6.95 -1.63 -15.77
CA VAL A 96 -5.50 -1.60 -16.01
C VAL A 96 -5.19 -0.50 -17.02
N ARG A 97 -4.14 0.27 -16.74
CA ARG A 97 -3.61 1.29 -17.64
C ARG A 97 -2.12 1.00 -17.87
N PRO A 98 -1.77 0.24 -18.92
CA PRO A 98 -0.38 -0.05 -19.23
C PRO A 98 0.35 1.21 -19.70
N ASP A 99 1.65 1.21 -19.50
CA ASP A 99 2.57 2.19 -20.09
C ASP A 99 2.96 1.72 -21.49
N TYR A 100 2.32 2.29 -22.51
CA TYR A 100 2.57 1.97 -23.92
C TYR A 100 3.98 2.36 -24.41
N THR A 101 4.78 3.06 -23.59
CA THR A 101 6.19 3.35 -23.94
C THR A 101 7.12 2.19 -23.62
N ALA A 102 6.67 1.20 -22.84
CA ALA A 102 7.42 0.00 -22.56
C ALA A 102 7.20 -1.02 -23.69
N GLU A 103 8.30 -1.56 -24.23
CA GLU A 103 8.28 -2.55 -25.31
C GLU A 103 7.44 -3.79 -24.94
N ASN A 104 7.58 -4.27 -23.71
CA ASN A 104 6.91 -5.49 -23.21
C ASN A 104 5.61 -5.21 -22.44
N LEU A 105 5.14 -3.95 -22.39
CA LEU A 105 3.95 -3.53 -21.62
C LEU A 105 4.00 -3.97 -20.14
N ASP A 106 5.21 -4.03 -19.57
CA ASP A 106 5.53 -4.55 -18.23
C ASP A 106 5.44 -3.49 -17.12
N HIS A 107 5.10 -2.25 -17.49
CA HIS A 107 4.94 -1.11 -16.59
C HIS A 107 3.58 -0.42 -16.76
N GLY A 108 3.15 0.32 -15.74
CA GLY A 108 1.88 1.05 -15.74
C GLY A 108 1.17 1.00 -14.39
N LYS A 109 -0.16 1.14 -14.43
CA LYS A 109 -1.03 1.26 -13.25
C LYS A 109 -2.18 0.26 -13.31
N ALA A 110 -2.63 -0.17 -12.15
CA ALA A 110 -3.79 -1.04 -12.01
C ALA A 110 -4.71 -0.52 -10.89
N TRP A 111 -6.00 -0.83 -11.00
CA TRP A 111 -7.03 -0.58 -10.01
C TRP A 111 -7.74 -1.88 -9.71
N GLY A 112 -8.18 -2.03 -8.47
CA GLY A 112 -8.91 -3.20 -8.03
C GLY A 112 -9.61 -2.99 -6.71
N ILE A 113 -10.43 -3.97 -6.35
CA ILE A 113 -11.04 -4.07 -5.03
C ILE A 113 -10.11 -4.91 -4.15
N LEU A 114 -9.73 -4.39 -3.00
CA LEU A 114 -8.91 -5.12 -2.03
C LEU A 114 -9.79 -6.03 -1.19
N THR A 115 -9.37 -7.28 -1.05
CA THR A 115 -9.78 -8.15 0.04
C THR A 115 -8.55 -8.42 0.89
N PHE A 116 -8.54 -7.94 2.13
CA PHE A 116 -7.41 -8.10 3.04
C PHE A 116 -7.88 -8.84 4.30
N LYS A 117 -7.24 -9.97 4.60
CA LYS A 117 -7.63 -10.88 5.67
C LYS A 117 -9.13 -11.25 5.62
N GLY A 118 -9.62 -11.58 4.43
CA GLY A 118 -11.03 -11.89 4.19
C GLY A 118 -12.00 -10.69 4.24
N LYS A 119 -11.56 -9.49 4.62
CA LYS A 119 -12.39 -8.28 4.62
C LYS A 119 -12.29 -7.58 3.28
N THR A 120 -13.42 -7.52 2.56
CA THR A 120 -13.50 -6.90 1.23
C THR A 120 -13.87 -5.43 1.34
N GLU A 121 -13.13 -4.57 0.65
CA GLU A 121 -13.46 -3.15 0.51
C GLU A 121 -14.65 -2.94 -0.42
N SER A 122 -15.43 -1.88 -0.20
CA SER A 122 -16.62 -1.57 -1.02
C SER A 122 -16.28 -0.97 -2.39
N GLU A 123 -15.17 -0.23 -2.46
CA GLU A 123 -14.79 0.55 -3.65
C GLU A 123 -13.46 0.07 -4.23
N ALA A 124 -13.34 0.17 -5.56
CA ALA A 124 -12.08 -0.08 -6.23
C ALA A 124 -11.14 1.12 -6.06
N ARG A 125 -9.88 0.85 -5.71
CA ARG A 125 -8.84 1.88 -5.58
C ARG A 125 -7.60 1.55 -6.40
N GLU A 126 -6.72 2.54 -6.56
CA GLU A 126 -5.43 2.34 -7.25
C GLU A 126 -4.55 1.39 -6.44
N ILE A 127 -4.06 0.33 -7.10
CA ILE A 127 -3.18 -0.67 -6.51
C ILE A 127 -1.81 -0.04 -6.32
N GLU A 128 -1.25 -0.17 -5.13
CA GLU A 128 0.10 0.29 -4.85
C GLU A 128 1.17 -0.73 -5.19
N GLN A 129 2.42 -0.26 -5.27
CA GLN A 129 3.58 -1.15 -5.40
C GLN A 129 3.55 -2.09 -6.62
N VAL A 130 2.81 -1.71 -7.67
CA VAL A 130 2.67 -2.43 -8.95
C VAL A 130 4.02 -2.79 -9.59
N MET A 131 5.03 -1.96 -9.37
CA MET A 131 6.41 -2.14 -9.86
C MET A 131 7.28 -3.11 -9.05
N HIS A 132 6.80 -3.62 -7.92
CA HIS A 132 7.58 -4.57 -7.10
C HIS A 132 7.57 -5.95 -7.74
N HIS A 133 8.65 -6.71 -7.53
CA HIS A 133 8.75 -8.11 -7.92
C HIS A 133 8.22 -8.94 -6.76
N ASP A 134 6.90 -9.05 -6.63
CA ASP A 134 6.24 -9.69 -5.49
C ASP A 134 4.87 -10.25 -5.87
N TRP A 135 4.44 -10.04 -7.13
CA TRP A 135 3.08 -10.34 -7.55
C TRP A 135 2.94 -11.76 -8.08
N ARG A 136 1.79 -12.37 -7.80
CA ARG A 136 1.37 -13.68 -8.32
C ARG A 136 -0.10 -13.62 -8.76
N VAL A 137 -0.43 -14.31 -9.84
CA VAL A 137 -1.81 -14.44 -10.32
C VAL A 137 -2.39 -15.73 -9.76
N VAL A 138 -3.58 -15.67 -9.18
CA VAL A 138 -4.29 -16.86 -8.71
C VAL A 138 -4.86 -17.61 -9.93
N PRO A 139 -4.54 -18.91 -10.10
CA PRO A 139 -5.14 -19.72 -11.17
C PRO A 139 -6.66 -19.83 -11.03
N LYS A 140 -7.40 -19.80 -12.14
CA LYS A 140 -8.88 -19.78 -12.12
C LYS A 140 -9.51 -20.93 -11.32
N HIS A 141 -8.92 -22.12 -11.40
CA HIS A 141 -9.43 -23.31 -10.72
C HIS A 141 -9.18 -23.28 -9.20
N GLU A 142 -8.26 -22.44 -8.72
CA GLU A 142 -7.96 -22.26 -7.30
C GLU A 142 -8.65 -21.01 -6.72
N GLU A 143 -9.26 -20.15 -7.54
CA GLU A 143 -9.86 -18.88 -7.09
C GLU A 143 -10.96 -19.10 -6.05
N GLU A 144 -11.80 -20.12 -6.20
CA GLU A 144 -12.86 -20.44 -5.24
C GLU A 144 -12.28 -20.93 -3.91
N ALA A 145 -11.31 -21.84 -3.95
CA ALA A 145 -10.65 -22.38 -2.76
C ALA A 145 -9.85 -21.30 -2.02
N PHE A 146 -9.19 -20.40 -2.75
CA PHE A 146 -8.44 -19.29 -2.19
C PHE A 146 -9.34 -18.24 -1.56
N THR A 147 -10.54 -18.03 -2.09
CA THR A 147 -11.51 -17.06 -1.55
C THR A 147 -12.30 -17.61 -0.37
N ALA A 148 -12.36 -18.94 -0.20
CA ALA A 148 -13.05 -19.59 0.89
C ALA A 148 -12.40 -19.22 2.23
N PHE A 149 -13.10 -18.41 3.02
CA PHE A 149 -12.66 -17.97 4.34
C PHE A 149 -13.82 -17.89 5.30
N THR A 150 -13.65 -18.52 6.47
CA THR A 150 -14.60 -18.44 7.56
C THR A 150 -14.08 -17.39 8.55
N PRO A 151 -14.76 -16.24 8.70
CA PRO A 151 -14.32 -15.21 9.63
C PRO A 151 -14.39 -15.76 11.05
N LEU A 152 -13.24 -15.72 11.74
CA LEU A 152 -13.19 -15.97 13.17
C LEU A 152 -14.02 -14.90 13.89
N PRO A 153 -14.80 -15.28 14.92
CA PRO A 153 -15.47 -14.30 15.77
C PRO A 153 -14.42 -13.33 16.33
N GLU A 154 -14.60 -12.05 16.07
CA GLU A 154 -13.70 -11.04 16.64
C GLU A 154 -14.06 -10.87 18.12
N ASP A 155 -13.22 -11.35 19.04
CA ASP A 155 -13.43 -11.13 20.47
C ASP A 155 -13.47 -9.62 20.77
N THR A 156 -14.59 -9.14 21.30
CA THR A 156 -14.93 -7.71 21.40
C THR A 156 -14.51 -7.05 22.71
N LEU A 157 -13.67 -7.67 23.53
CA LEU A 157 -13.45 -7.23 24.90
C LEU A 157 -12.04 -6.70 25.15
N HIS A 158 -11.86 -5.37 25.14
CA HIS A 158 -10.62 -4.75 25.63
C HIS A 158 -10.90 -3.51 26.51
N SER A 159 -11.59 -3.72 27.62
CA SER A 159 -11.37 -2.85 28.79
C SER A 159 -10.03 -3.26 29.41
N VAL A 160 -9.07 -2.33 29.45
CA VAL A 160 -7.72 -2.60 29.98
C VAL A 160 -7.51 -1.76 31.25
N PRO A 161 -6.86 -2.27 32.29
CA PRO A 161 -6.57 -1.48 33.48
C PRO A 161 -5.70 -0.26 33.14
N TYR A 162 -5.97 0.87 33.80
CA TYR A 162 -5.07 2.03 33.71
C TYR A 162 -3.67 1.67 34.26
N PRO A 163 -2.60 2.28 33.70
CA PRO A 163 -1.26 2.09 34.23
C PRO A 163 -1.18 2.56 35.70
N PRO A 164 -0.24 2.00 36.50
CA PRO A 164 -0.29 2.10 37.96
C PRO A 164 -0.41 3.52 38.52
N LEU A 165 0.29 4.49 37.92
CA LEU A 165 0.25 5.88 38.36
C LEU A 165 -1.12 6.52 38.11
N LEU A 166 -1.66 6.39 36.88
CA LEU A 166 -2.97 6.95 36.54
C LEU A 166 -4.08 6.30 37.34
N ARG A 167 -4.00 4.98 37.57
CA ARG A 167 -4.94 4.27 38.45
C ARG A 167 -4.94 4.86 39.86
N ALA A 168 -3.78 5.09 40.46
CA ALA A 168 -3.67 5.67 41.80
C ALA A 168 -4.21 7.10 41.86
N MET A 169 -3.94 7.92 40.83
CA MET A 169 -4.46 9.29 40.73
C MET A 169 -5.99 9.32 40.68
N ILE A 170 -6.59 8.48 39.83
CA ILE A 170 -8.06 8.39 39.68
C ILE A 170 -8.71 7.96 41.01
N LEU A 171 -8.14 6.99 41.71
CA LEU A 171 -8.66 6.54 43.01
C LEU A 171 -8.55 7.63 44.08
N ALA A 172 -7.43 8.37 44.12
CA ALA A 172 -7.24 9.47 45.07
C ALA A 172 -8.22 10.63 44.80
N GLU A 173 -8.51 10.95 43.53
CA GLU A 173 -9.51 11.96 43.17
C GLU A 173 -10.94 11.56 43.56
N ARG A 174 -11.33 10.29 43.36
CA ARG A 174 -12.64 9.78 43.80
C ARG A 174 -12.83 9.91 45.30
N GLN A 175 -11.81 9.52 46.08
CA GLN A 175 -11.82 9.66 47.54
C GLN A 175 -11.95 11.12 47.97
N LYS A 176 -11.24 12.04 47.29
CA LYS A 176 -11.34 13.47 47.55
C LYS A 176 -12.74 14.04 47.26
N ASN A 177 -13.41 13.52 46.24
CA ASN A 177 -14.76 13.95 45.85
C ASN A 177 -15.88 13.29 46.68
N GLY A 178 -15.54 12.37 47.59
CA GLY A 178 -16.50 11.67 48.44
C GLY A 178 -17.16 10.46 47.80
N ASP A 179 -16.70 10.01 46.63
CA ASP A 179 -17.19 8.79 45.97
C ASP A 179 -16.63 7.54 46.66
N THR A 180 -17.51 6.68 47.15
CA THR A 180 -17.15 5.39 47.79
C THR A 180 -17.15 4.21 46.82
N SER A 181 -17.13 4.46 45.51
CA SER A 181 -17.13 3.41 44.49
C SER A 181 -15.87 2.54 44.56
N THR A 182 -16.07 1.23 44.66
CA THR A 182 -15.02 0.20 44.68
C THR A 182 -14.66 -0.32 43.28
N GLU A 183 -15.24 0.25 42.23
CA GLU A 183 -15.02 -0.20 40.85
C GLU A 183 -13.61 0.17 40.37
N GLU A 184 -12.91 -0.82 39.80
CA GLU A 184 -11.61 -0.55 39.20
C GLU A 184 -11.76 0.39 37.99
N PRO A 185 -10.96 1.47 37.92
CA PRO A 185 -10.96 2.30 36.73
C PRO A 185 -10.38 1.49 35.57
N MET A 186 -11.17 1.32 34.52
CA MET A 186 -10.80 0.61 33.30
C MET A 186 -10.76 1.60 32.14
N LEU A 187 -9.74 1.49 31.30
CA LEU A 187 -9.64 2.21 30.04
C LEU A 187 -10.42 1.44 28.98
N SER A 188 -11.53 2.02 28.52
CA SER A 188 -12.27 1.50 27.36
C SER A 188 -11.46 1.77 26.10
N LEU A 189 -10.81 0.73 25.57
CA LEU A 189 -10.25 0.79 24.23
C LEU A 189 -11.39 0.57 23.24
N GLU A 190 -12.20 1.60 23.00
CA GLU A 190 -13.02 1.64 21.80
C GLU A 190 -12.06 1.45 20.62
N ARG A 191 -12.36 0.46 19.76
CA ARG A 191 -11.49 -0.03 18.68
C ARG A 191 -10.82 1.12 17.93
N SER A 192 -9.61 1.49 18.33
CA SER A 192 -8.67 2.03 17.36
C SER A 192 -8.39 0.85 16.42
N ARG A 193 -8.96 0.90 15.22
CA ARG A 193 -8.64 -0.07 14.18
C ARG A 193 -7.19 0.18 13.78
N ILE A 194 -6.28 -0.47 14.49
CA ILE A 194 -4.87 -0.45 14.14
C ILE A 194 -4.72 -1.43 12.99
N ASP A 195 -4.73 -0.89 11.78
CA ASP A 195 -4.44 -1.69 10.60
C ASP A 195 -2.99 -2.21 10.69
N PRO A 196 -2.72 -3.44 10.24
CA PRO A 196 -1.37 -3.97 10.17
C PRO A 196 -0.44 -3.05 9.37
N TRP A 197 0.86 -3.08 9.70
CA TRP A 197 1.87 -2.22 9.06
C TRP A 197 2.00 -2.44 7.54
N ASP A 198 1.56 -3.60 7.05
CA ASP A 198 1.59 -4.03 5.66
C ASP A 198 0.23 -3.86 4.94
N TYR A 199 -0.74 -3.21 5.58
CA TYR A 199 -2.01 -2.85 4.96
C TYR A 199 -1.78 -1.84 3.82
N PRO A 200 -2.40 -2.05 2.63
CA PRO A 200 -2.20 -1.17 1.49
C PRO A 200 -2.62 0.28 1.76
N GLU A 201 -1.70 1.22 1.54
CA GLU A 201 -1.98 2.66 1.64
C GLU A 201 -2.80 3.16 0.45
N LYS A 202 -3.58 4.24 0.65
CA LYS A 202 -4.28 4.93 -0.46
C LYS A 202 -3.28 5.73 -1.29
N LEU A 203 -3.05 5.30 -2.53
CA LEU A 203 -2.05 5.92 -3.41
C LEU A 203 -2.36 7.37 -3.81
N GLU A 204 -3.63 7.76 -3.79
CA GLU A 204 -4.07 9.13 -4.09
C GLU A 204 -3.49 10.15 -3.10
N ALA A 205 -3.21 9.73 -1.87
CA ALA A 205 -2.56 10.55 -0.85
C ALA A 205 -1.02 10.60 -1.00
N LYS A 206 -0.42 9.72 -1.81
CA LYS A 206 1.04 9.55 -1.89
C LYS A 206 1.65 10.54 -2.88
N ARG A 207 2.52 11.43 -2.36
CA ARG A 207 3.30 12.35 -3.20
C ARG A 207 4.26 11.55 -4.08
N LYS A 208 4.14 11.73 -5.40
CA LYS A 208 5.04 11.07 -6.36
C LYS A 208 6.46 11.62 -6.23
N THR A 209 7.42 10.73 -6.04
CA THR A 209 8.85 11.05 -6.01
C THR A 209 9.27 11.72 -7.32
N LYS A 210 9.93 12.87 -7.18
CA LYS A 210 10.60 13.58 -8.27
C LYS A 210 12.02 13.01 -8.36
N GLY A 211 12.20 11.91 -9.10
CA GLY A 211 13.53 11.47 -9.49
C GLY A 211 14.01 12.34 -10.64
N THR A 212 15.12 13.05 -10.45
CA THR A 212 15.88 13.66 -11.55
C THR A 212 16.75 12.57 -12.17
N ALA A 213 16.84 12.53 -13.50
CA ALA A 213 17.77 11.64 -14.20
C ALA A 213 19.20 11.92 -13.73
N VAL A 214 19.99 10.87 -13.53
CA VAL A 214 21.42 10.94 -13.21
C VAL A 214 22.22 10.46 -14.41
#